data_AF-A0A1G8IKV4-F1
#
_entry.id   AF-A0A1G8IKV4-F1
#
_cell.length_a   1.000
_cell.length_b   1.000
_cell.length_c   1.000
_cell.angle_alpha   90.00
_cell.angle_beta   90.00
_cell.angle_gamma   90.00
#
_symmetry.space_group_name_H-M   'P 1'
#
loop_
_entity.id
_entity.type
_entity.pdbx_description
1 polymer ?
#
loop_
_entity_poly.entity_id
_entity_poly.type
_entity_poly.pdbx_seq_one_letter_code
_entity_poly.pdbx_strand_id
1 'polypeptide(L)'
;MIKVGLVGEDPNDTSSIKNLLEQRYNGKVQFKELTKNSTGANLDSLGKFKRVLKKKFDDSNCSFIVYVRDLDELESHKEKLSERIKWFKDLNDHVNSDGILMLNIWELEALILGDIETFNKMYNVSHKPGNPMFVRDPKKVLIDITSKNRKQFKESHCPDIFKQLSIDKVERNCSCFKKFIAEFNEKLN
;
A
#
# COMPACT_ATOMS: atom_id res chain seq x y z
N MET A 1 -0.65 -1.30 22.97
CA MET A 1 -0.23 -1.44 21.57
C MET A 1 -1.46 -1.77 20.74
N ILE A 2 -1.80 -0.90 19.79
CA ILE A 2 -3.00 -1.03 18.94
C ILE A 2 -2.68 -2.05 17.83
N LYS A 3 -3.56 -3.03 17.60
CA LYS A 3 -3.38 -4.02 16.53
C LYS A 3 -4.15 -3.55 15.29
N VAL A 4 -3.46 -3.44 14.16
CA VAL A 4 -4.07 -3.02 12.89
C VAL A 4 -3.93 -4.15 11.88
N GLY A 5 -5.05 -4.54 11.27
CA GLY A 5 -5.06 -5.51 10.19
C GLY A 5 -4.60 -4.87 8.87
N LEU A 6 -3.81 -5.59 8.07
CA LEU A 6 -3.48 -5.19 6.70
C LEU A 6 -4.10 -6.19 5.73
N VAL A 7 -4.79 -5.67 4.73
CA VAL A 7 -5.41 -6.43 3.63
C VAL A 7 -4.97 -5.79 2.32
N GLY A 8 -4.46 -6.59 1.39
CA GLY A 8 -4.04 -6.12 0.07
C GLY A 8 -4.21 -7.19 -1.00
N GLU A 9 -3.85 -6.86 -2.23
CA GLU A 9 -3.95 -7.75 -3.40
C GLU A 9 -2.92 -8.87 -3.37
N ASP A 10 -1.72 -8.53 -2.89
CA ASP A 10 -0.59 -9.44 -2.77
C ASP A 10 0.12 -9.25 -1.43
N PRO A 11 0.72 -10.31 -0.85
CA PRO A 11 1.53 -10.20 0.35
C PRO A 11 2.67 -9.19 0.23
N ASN A 12 3.27 -9.03 -0.95
CA ASN A 12 4.33 -8.07 -1.23
C ASN A 12 3.90 -6.64 -0.91
N ASP A 13 2.68 -6.27 -1.25
CA ASP A 13 2.15 -4.92 -1.01
C ASP A 13 1.93 -4.69 0.47
N THR A 14 1.26 -5.64 1.15
CA THR A 14 0.99 -5.53 2.59
C THR A 14 2.27 -5.53 3.41
N SER A 15 3.28 -6.30 3.02
CA SER A 15 4.61 -6.28 3.64
C SER A 15 5.33 -4.96 3.40
N SER A 16 5.23 -4.38 2.20
CA SER A 16 5.81 -3.09 1.86
C SER A 16 5.20 -1.97 2.70
N ILE A 17 3.87 -1.88 2.76
CA ILE A 17 3.16 -0.89 3.57
C ILE A 17 3.45 -1.05 5.05
N LYS A 18 3.46 -2.29 5.55
CA LYS A 18 3.87 -2.58 6.92
C LYS A 18 5.24 -1.96 7.24
N ASN A 19 6.24 -2.26 6.42
CA ASN A 19 7.61 -1.81 6.65
C ASN A 19 7.72 -0.28 6.65
N LEU A 20 6.97 0.40 5.79
CA LEU A 20 6.95 1.86 5.76
C LEU A 20 6.28 2.46 6.99
N LEU A 21 5.11 1.95 7.39
CA LEU A 21 4.38 2.44 8.56
C LEU A 21 5.10 2.15 9.88
N GLU A 22 5.80 1.02 9.99
CA GLU A 22 6.59 0.68 11.17
C GLU A 22 7.65 1.74 11.48
N GLN A 23 8.16 2.49 10.51
CA GLN A 23 9.12 3.57 10.75
C GLN A 23 8.60 4.64 11.72
N ARG A 24 7.29 4.92 11.67
CA ARG A 24 6.66 5.96 12.49
C ARG A 24 5.87 5.41 13.67
N TYR A 25 5.28 4.23 13.51
CA TYR A 25 4.32 3.68 14.48
C TYR A 25 4.85 2.50 15.30
N ASN A 26 6.10 2.09 15.11
CA ASN A 26 6.71 1.03 15.93
C ASN A 26 6.61 1.35 17.43
N GLY A 27 6.31 0.33 18.24
CA GLY A 27 6.04 0.47 19.67
C GLY A 27 4.62 0.96 20.03
N LYS A 28 3.94 1.70 19.14
CA LYS A 28 2.53 2.12 19.33
C LYS A 28 1.55 1.15 18.66
N VAL A 29 1.86 0.72 17.44
CA VAL A 29 1.02 -0.10 16.57
C VAL A 29 1.69 -1.42 16.22
N GLN A 30 0.91 -2.50 16.22
CA GLN A 30 1.29 -3.81 15.71
C GLN A 30 0.50 -4.12 14.45
N PHE A 31 1.18 -4.19 13.31
CA PHE A 31 0.54 -4.53 12.04
C PHE A 31 0.45 -6.05 11.85
N LYS A 32 -0.73 -6.53 11.44
CA LYS A 32 -1.02 -7.94 11.17
C LYS A 32 -1.56 -8.12 9.76
N GLU A 33 -0.82 -8.80 8.89
CA GLU A 33 -1.30 -9.15 7.55
C GLU A 33 -2.39 -10.22 7.66
N LEU A 34 -3.62 -9.86 7.29
CA LEU A 34 -4.78 -10.75 7.37
C LEU A 34 -4.90 -11.63 6.12
N THR A 35 -4.26 -11.29 5.00
CA THR A 35 -4.47 -11.98 3.71
C THR A 35 -3.21 -12.54 3.07
N LYS A 36 -2.24 -13.02 3.88
CA LYS A 36 -0.96 -13.61 3.43
C LYS A 36 -0.99 -14.66 2.31
N ASN A 37 -2.14 -15.28 2.02
CA ASN A 37 -2.27 -16.36 1.02
C ASN A 37 -3.37 -16.08 -0.03
N SER A 38 -3.83 -14.83 -0.13
CA SER A 38 -4.88 -14.46 -1.08
C SER A 38 -4.24 -13.75 -2.25
N THR A 39 -4.03 -14.43 -3.37
CA THR A 39 -3.66 -13.81 -4.65
C THR A 39 -4.88 -13.10 -5.25
N GLY A 40 -4.67 -12.08 -6.11
CA GLY A 40 -5.73 -11.28 -6.74
C GLY A 40 -6.93 -12.07 -7.30
N ALA A 41 -6.72 -13.27 -7.83
CA ALA A 41 -7.79 -14.16 -8.32
C ALA A 41 -8.83 -14.60 -7.24
N ASN A 42 -8.49 -14.51 -5.95
CA ASN A 42 -9.42 -14.80 -4.85
C ASN A 42 -10.27 -13.59 -4.45
N LEU A 43 -9.91 -12.37 -4.87
CA LEU A 43 -10.71 -11.18 -4.62
C LEU A 43 -11.99 -11.15 -5.46
N ASP A 44 -11.99 -11.82 -6.61
CA ASP A 44 -13.19 -11.95 -7.47
C ASP A 44 -14.22 -12.96 -6.92
N SER A 45 -13.80 -13.91 -6.08
CA SER A 45 -14.70 -14.78 -5.32
C SER A 45 -15.06 -14.16 -3.96
N LEU A 46 -15.52 -12.91 -4.01
CA LEU A 46 -15.81 -12.02 -2.87
C LEU A 46 -16.45 -12.75 -1.68
N GLY A 47 -17.41 -13.65 -1.90
CA GLY A 47 -18.11 -14.35 -0.81
C GLY A 47 -17.23 -15.26 0.05
N LYS A 48 -16.27 -16.01 -0.52
CA LYS A 48 -15.38 -16.89 0.26
C LYS A 48 -14.29 -16.06 0.94
N PHE A 49 -13.74 -15.09 0.22
CA PHE A 49 -12.73 -14.18 0.74
C PHE A 49 -13.26 -13.36 1.94
N LYS A 50 -14.46 -12.78 1.81
CA LYS A 50 -15.15 -12.02 2.87
C LYS A 50 -15.27 -12.80 4.18
N ARG A 51 -15.72 -14.06 4.12
CA ARG A 51 -15.82 -14.93 5.31
C ARG A 51 -14.47 -15.25 5.94
N VAL A 52 -13.46 -15.55 5.12
CA VAL A 52 -12.10 -15.81 5.62
C VAL A 52 -11.52 -14.55 6.27
N LEU A 53 -11.72 -13.39 5.66
CA LEU A 53 -11.26 -12.12 6.19
C LEU A 53 -11.94 -11.79 7.51
N LYS A 54 -13.27 -11.92 7.61
CA LYS A 54 -14.02 -11.74 8.86
C LYS A 54 -13.45 -12.61 9.98
N LYS A 55 -13.32 -13.90 9.73
CA LYS A 55 -12.78 -14.84 10.71
C LYS A 55 -11.38 -14.41 11.18
N LYS A 56 -10.50 -14.07 10.24
CA LYS A 56 -9.13 -13.65 10.59
C LYS A 56 -9.10 -12.32 11.34
N PHE A 57 -9.98 -11.39 11.02
CA PHE A 57 -10.11 -10.14 11.76
C PHE A 57 -10.53 -10.41 13.20
N ASP A 58 -11.58 -11.23 13.40
CA ASP A 58 -12.08 -11.62 14.72
C ASP A 58 -11.02 -12.34 15.54
N ASP A 59 -10.33 -13.34 14.95
CA ASP A 59 -9.28 -14.11 15.61
C ASP A 59 -8.04 -13.23 15.94
N SER A 60 -7.84 -12.12 15.23
CA SER A 60 -6.64 -11.29 15.37
C SER A 60 -6.70 -10.28 16.51
N ASN A 61 -7.90 -9.96 17.01
CA ASN A 61 -8.16 -8.82 17.90
C ASN A 61 -7.57 -7.51 17.37
N CYS A 62 -7.69 -7.27 16.06
CA CYS A 62 -7.33 -5.98 15.46
C CYS A 62 -8.44 -4.94 15.76
N SER A 63 -8.04 -3.70 16.01
CA SER A 63 -8.95 -2.59 16.25
C SER A 63 -9.65 -2.14 14.96
N PHE A 64 -8.91 -2.11 13.85
CA PHE A 64 -9.43 -1.82 12.52
C PHE A 64 -8.53 -2.43 11.43
N ILE A 65 -8.92 -2.26 10.17
CA ILE A 65 -8.20 -2.77 8.99
C ILE A 65 -7.77 -1.59 8.10
N VAL A 66 -6.55 -1.66 7.59
CA VAL A 66 -6.12 -0.88 6.42
C VAL A 66 -6.23 -1.77 5.19
N TYR A 67 -7.02 -1.31 4.23
CA TYR A 67 -7.17 -1.94 2.92
C TYR A 67 -6.22 -1.24 1.93
N VAL A 68 -5.24 -1.96 1.41
CA VAL A 68 -4.27 -1.49 0.41
C VAL A 68 -4.77 -1.90 -0.96
N ARG A 69 -4.89 -0.93 -1.88
CA ARG A 69 -5.39 -1.18 -3.23
C ARG A 69 -4.79 -0.19 -4.21
N ASP A 70 -4.57 -0.65 -5.42
CA ASP A 70 -4.11 0.20 -6.52
C ASP A 70 -5.32 0.72 -7.31
N LEU A 71 -5.23 1.98 -7.76
CA LEU A 71 -6.25 2.60 -8.60
C LEU A 71 -6.05 2.29 -10.09
N ASP A 72 -4.81 1.97 -10.51
CA ASP A 72 -4.41 1.75 -11.91
C ASP A 72 -4.75 2.93 -12.83
N GLU A 73 -4.89 4.12 -12.24
CA GLU A 73 -5.36 5.35 -12.89
C GLU A 73 -5.13 6.58 -12.00
N LEU A 74 -5.38 7.77 -12.55
CA LEU A 74 -5.46 9.03 -11.82
C LEU A 74 -6.75 9.17 -10.99
N GLU A 75 -6.70 9.95 -9.90
CA GLU A 75 -7.87 10.27 -9.05
C GLU A 75 -9.05 10.90 -9.83
N SER A 76 -8.76 11.58 -10.95
CA SER A 76 -9.79 12.21 -11.79
C SER A 76 -10.69 11.21 -12.52
N HIS A 77 -10.28 9.94 -12.61
CA HIS A 77 -11.05 8.89 -13.26
C HIS A 77 -12.14 8.32 -12.33
N LYS A 78 -13.28 9.02 -12.29
CA LYS A 78 -14.37 8.78 -11.34
C LYS A 78 -14.93 7.35 -11.34
N GLU A 79 -14.97 6.67 -12.49
CA GLU A 79 -15.53 5.32 -12.61
C GLU A 79 -14.68 4.31 -11.82
N LYS A 80 -13.42 4.10 -12.20
CA LYS A 80 -12.46 3.28 -11.42
C LYS A 80 -12.39 3.66 -9.94
N LEU A 81 -12.37 4.96 -9.62
CA LEU A 81 -12.38 5.40 -8.22
C LEU A 81 -13.62 4.90 -7.48
N SER A 82 -14.80 4.99 -8.10
CA SER A 82 -16.06 4.52 -7.53
C SER A 82 -16.07 3.00 -7.37
N GLU A 83 -15.49 2.26 -8.30
CA GLU A 83 -15.32 0.79 -8.20
C GLU A 83 -14.44 0.41 -7.00
N ARG A 84 -13.29 1.07 -6.82
CA ARG A 84 -12.40 0.81 -5.69
C ARG A 84 -13.03 1.19 -4.35
N ILE A 85 -13.76 2.30 -4.29
CA ILE A 85 -14.52 2.69 -3.08
C ILE A 85 -15.62 1.68 -2.78
N LYS A 86 -16.36 1.21 -3.78
CA LYS A 86 -17.41 0.19 -3.60
C LYS A 86 -16.81 -1.12 -3.09
N TRP A 87 -15.72 -1.58 -3.70
CA TRP A 87 -14.98 -2.76 -3.23
C TRP A 87 -14.59 -2.65 -1.75
N PHE A 88 -14.04 -1.49 -1.36
CA PHE A 88 -13.66 -1.21 0.03
C PHE A 88 -14.87 -1.29 0.96
N LYS A 89 -15.96 -0.56 0.66
CA LYS A 89 -17.17 -0.55 1.48
C LYS A 89 -17.77 -1.95 1.62
N ASP A 90 -17.88 -2.68 0.51
CA ASP A 90 -18.42 -4.04 0.48
C ASP A 90 -17.64 -5.03 1.36
N LEU A 91 -16.32 -4.85 1.50
CA LEU A 91 -15.49 -5.64 2.41
C LEU A 91 -15.59 -5.13 3.84
N ASN A 92 -15.51 -3.82 4.03
CA ASN A 92 -15.51 -3.17 5.33
C ASN A 92 -16.81 -3.45 6.09
N ASP A 93 -17.95 -3.30 5.40
CA ASP A 93 -19.29 -3.58 5.93
C ASP A 93 -19.47 -5.07 6.23
N HIS A 94 -18.94 -5.96 5.39
CA HIS A 94 -19.01 -7.40 5.68
C HIS A 94 -18.21 -7.78 6.92
N VAL A 95 -17.03 -7.18 7.10
CA VAL A 95 -16.16 -7.45 8.23
C VAL A 95 -16.66 -6.75 9.50
N ASN A 96 -17.49 -5.71 9.35
CA ASN A 96 -17.77 -4.73 10.40
C ASN A 96 -16.47 -4.17 10.99
N SER A 97 -15.43 -4.05 10.16
CA SER A 97 -14.22 -3.34 10.55
C SER A 97 -14.48 -1.86 10.41
N ASP A 98 -14.07 -1.04 11.37
CA ASP A 98 -14.06 0.41 11.18
C ASP A 98 -12.81 0.83 10.38
N GLY A 99 -12.63 0.22 9.21
CA GLY A 99 -11.41 0.25 8.43
C GLY A 99 -11.23 1.51 7.59
N ILE A 100 -10.04 1.64 7.01
CA ILE A 100 -9.66 2.75 6.12
C ILE A 100 -9.04 2.21 4.83
N LEU A 101 -9.16 2.99 3.75
CA LEU A 101 -8.65 2.65 2.43
C LEU A 101 -7.36 3.42 2.14
N MET A 102 -6.27 2.69 1.94
CA MET A 102 -5.05 3.19 1.34
C MET A 102 -5.10 2.94 -0.18
N LEU A 103 -5.47 3.97 -0.93
CA LEU A 103 -5.56 3.90 -2.38
C LEU A 103 -4.30 4.49 -3.03
N ASN A 104 -3.50 3.63 -3.67
CA ASN A 104 -2.32 4.07 -4.42
C ASN A 104 -2.73 4.58 -5.81
N ILE A 105 -2.21 5.74 -6.20
CA ILE A 105 -2.42 6.27 -7.55
C ILE A 105 -1.50 5.53 -8.52
N TRP A 106 -2.05 5.06 -9.63
CA TRP A 106 -1.45 4.05 -10.49
C TRP A 106 -1.16 2.75 -9.73
N GLU A 107 -0.03 2.66 -9.04
CA GLU A 107 0.43 1.44 -8.36
C GLU A 107 1.20 1.79 -7.08
N LEU A 108 1.43 0.80 -6.23
CA LEU A 108 2.23 0.94 -5.02
C LEU A 108 3.64 1.55 -5.26
N GLU A 109 4.27 1.20 -6.39
CA GLU A 109 5.59 1.71 -6.79
C GLU A 109 5.66 3.24 -6.90
N ALA A 110 4.51 3.93 -7.06
CA ALA A 110 4.48 5.40 -7.03
C ALA A 110 5.03 5.96 -5.70
N LEU A 111 4.91 5.22 -4.59
CA LEU A 111 5.46 5.64 -3.30
C LEU A 111 6.99 5.58 -3.27
N ILE A 112 7.61 4.66 -4.03
CA ILE A 112 9.07 4.60 -4.20
C ILE A 112 9.57 5.87 -4.88
N LEU A 113 8.84 6.35 -5.89
CA LEU A 113 9.15 7.61 -6.56
C LEU A 113 9.01 8.82 -5.62
N GLY A 114 8.16 8.72 -4.58
CA GLY A 114 8.03 9.69 -3.50
C GLY A 114 9.31 9.89 -2.68
N ASP A 115 10.19 8.89 -2.62
CA ASP A 115 11.55 9.01 -2.09
C ASP A 115 12.57 8.35 -3.03
N ILE A 116 12.61 8.87 -4.25
CA ILE A 116 13.52 8.40 -5.30
C ILE A 116 15.01 8.42 -4.89
N GLU A 117 15.40 9.29 -3.97
CA GLU A 117 16.81 9.42 -3.56
C GLU A 117 17.28 8.14 -2.86
N THR A 118 16.41 7.56 -2.04
CA THR A 118 16.65 6.25 -1.42
C THR A 118 16.77 5.17 -2.48
N PHE A 119 15.85 5.13 -3.45
CA PHE A 119 15.92 4.18 -4.56
C PHE A 119 17.20 4.33 -5.38
N ASN A 120 17.55 5.56 -5.75
CA ASN A 120 18.77 5.93 -6.47
C ASN A 120 20.02 5.40 -5.76
N LYS A 121 20.09 5.60 -4.44
CA LYS A 121 21.18 5.08 -3.59
C LYS A 121 21.21 3.56 -3.58
N MET A 122 20.06 2.89 -3.44
CA MET A 122 19.97 1.42 -3.39
C MET A 122 20.40 0.74 -4.68
N TYR A 123 20.17 1.38 -5.83
CA TYR A 123 20.45 0.81 -7.16
C TYR A 123 21.66 1.43 -7.85
N ASN A 124 22.32 2.42 -7.24
CA ASN A 124 23.40 3.20 -7.83
C ASN A 124 23.00 3.79 -9.19
N VAL A 125 21.87 4.51 -9.20
CA VAL A 125 21.31 5.20 -10.37
C VAL A 125 21.09 6.67 -10.06
N SER A 126 20.90 7.49 -11.09
CA SER A 126 20.54 8.90 -10.95
C SER A 126 19.27 9.18 -11.74
N HIS A 127 18.15 9.27 -11.03
CA HIS A 127 16.87 9.63 -11.60
C HIS A 127 16.25 10.79 -10.82
N LYS A 128 15.62 11.72 -11.54
CA LYS A 128 14.80 12.79 -10.95
C LYS A 128 13.35 12.56 -11.36
N PRO A 129 12.45 12.21 -10.43
CA PRO A 129 11.06 12.00 -10.76
C PRO A 129 10.37 13.35 -10.90
N GLY A 130 9.30 13.38 -11.69
CA GLY A 130 8.29 14.42 -11.58
C GLY A 130 7.46 14.23 -10.30
N ASN A 131 6.25 14.78 -10.29
CA ASN A 131 5.30 14.46 -9.22
C ASN A 131 4.91 12.96 -9.33
N PRO A 132 5.18 12.13 -8.29
CA PRO A 132 4.92 10.69 -8.33
C PRO A 132 3.47 10.32 -8.67
N MET A 133 2.51 11.14 -8.28
CA MET A 133 1.07 10.89 -8.49
C MET A 133 0.65 11.02 -9.96
N PHE A 134 1.50 11.61 -10.80
CA PHE A 134 1.24 11.76 -12.24
C PHE A 134 2.14 10.87 -13.11
N VAL A 135 3.01 10.05 -12.50
CA VAL A 135 3.84 9.11 -13.23
C VAL A 135 2.99 7.88 -13.56
N ARG A 136 2.59 7.77 -14.83
CA ARG A 136 1.92 6.57 -15.35
C ARG A 136 2.91 5.41 -15.37
N ASP A 137 2.45 4.23 -14.93
CA ASP A 137 3.24 3.00 -14.90
C ASP A 137 4.56 3.17 -14.10
N PRO A 138 4.46 3.51 -12.81
CA PRO A 138 5.63 3.78 -11.97
C PRO A 138 6.55 2.56 -11.88
N LYS A 139 6.00 1.34 -11.91
CA LYS A 139 6.77 0.10 -11.96
C LYS A 139 7.66 0.01 -13.18
N LYS A 140 7.14 0.25 -14.39
CA LYS A 140 7.95 0.27 -15.60
C LYS A 140 9.04 1.33 -15.55
N VAL A 141 8.75 2.50 -14.98
CA VAL A 141 9.76 3.55 -14.79
C VAL A 141 10.93 3.03 -13.93
N LEU A 142 10.65 2.35 -12.81
CA LEU A 142 11.70 1.76 -11.96
C LEU A 142 12.50 0.65 -12.68
N ILE A 143 11.83 -0.18 -13.49
CA ILE A 143 12.47 -1.19 -14.33
C ILE A 143 13.41 -0.51 -15.34
N ASP A 144 12.93 0.49 -16.06
CA ASP A 144 13.67 1.18 -17.12
C ASP A 144 14.91 1.91 -16.56
N ILE A 145 14.78 2.57 -15.41
CA ILE A 145 15.90 3.24 -14.71
C ILE A 145 17.02 2.26 -14.39
N THR A 146 16.67 1.02 -14.05
CA THR A 146 17.63 0.00 -13.60
C THR A 146 18.00 -1.02 -14.68
N SER A 147 17.42 -0.91 -15.88
CA SER A 147 17.54 -1.89 -16.97
C SER A 147 18.99 -2.19 -17.38
N LYS A 148 19.87 -1.18 -17.34
CA LYS A 148 21.30 -1.29 -17.68
C LYS A 148 22.19 -1.65 -16.49
N ASN A 149 21.64 -1.73 -15.28
CA ASN A 149 22.41 -2.04 -14.08
C ASN A 149 22.49 -3.55 -13.86
N ARG A 150 23.56 -4.00 -13.20
CA ARG A 150 23.72 -5.41 -12.80
C ARG A 150 22.58 -5.86 -11.88
N LYS A 151 22.12 -4.97 -11.00
CA LYS A 151 20.93 -5.17 -10.16
C LYS A 151 19.77 -4.42 -10.80
N GLN A 152 18.83 -5.17 -11.36
CA GLN A 152 17.58 -4.64 -11.91
C GLN A 152 16.49 -4.63 -10.83
N PHE A 153 15.59 -3.65 -10.88
CA PHE A 153 14.41 -3.61 -10.04
C PHE A 153 13.47 -4.78 -10.39
N LYS A 154 12.84 -5.33 -9.34
CA LYS A 154 11.80 -6.35 -9.41
C LYS A 154 10.80 -6.02 -8.31
N GLU A 155 9.52 -6.29 -8.54
CA GLU A 155 8.44 -6.04 -7.56
C GLU A 155 8.70 -6.75 -6.22
N SER A 156 9.33 -7.94 -6.26
CA SER A 156 9.75 -8.67 -5.06
C SER A 156 10.76 -7.92 -4.18
N HIS A 157 11.35 -6.82 -4.66
CA HIS A 157 12.24 -5.97 -3.87
C HIS A 157 11.48 -4.89 -3.08
N CYS A 158 10.19 -4.65 -3.38
CA CYS A 158 9.41 -3.57 -2.77
C CYS A 158 9.44 -3.62 -1.23
N PRO A 159 9.24 -4.77 -0.55
CA PRO A 159 9.31 -4.81 0.91
C PRO A 159 10.63 -4.28 1.46
N ASP A 160 11.76 -4.63 0.84
CA ASP A 160 13.08 -4.18 1.29
C ASP A 160 13.39 -2.73 0.92
N ILE A 161 12.83 -2.24 -0.19
CA ILE A 161 12.90 -0.82 -0.55
C ILE A 161 12.09 0.00 0.46
N PHE A 162 10.86 -0.42 0.79
CA PHE A 162 9.97 0.28 1.72
C PHE A 162 10.50 0.31 3.16
N LYS A 163 11.35 -0.63 3.56
CA LYS A 163 12.11 -0.53 4.84
C LYS A 163 13.08 0.64 4.86
N GLN A 164 13.58 1.08 3.70
CA GLN A 164 14.59 2.13 3.58
C GLN A 164 14.03 3.49 3.16
N LEU A 165 12.86 3.53 2.51
CA LEU A 165 12.20 4.80 2.14
C LEU A 165 12.01 5.67 3.37
N SER A 166 12.05 6.99 3.22
CA SER A 166 11.65 7.92 4.28
C SER A 166 10.14 8.15 4.24
N ILE A 167 9.42 7.69 5.27
CA ILE A 167 7.96 7.92 5.39
C ILE A 167 7.58 9.40 5.26
N ASP A 168 8.40 10.32 5.81
CA ASP A 168 8.15 11.76 5.73
C ASP A 168 8.28 12.31 4.31
N LYS A 169 9.25 11.82 3.53
CA LYS A 169 9.39 12.21 2.12
C LYS A 169 8.26 11.65 1.28
N VAL A 170 7.87 10.40 1.49
CA VAL A 170 6.73 9.78 0.82
C VAL A 170 5.45 10.57 1.12
N GLU A 171 5.19 10.87 2.39
CA GLU A 171 4.02 11.69 2.79
C GLU A 171 4.03 13.08 2.18
N ARG A 172 5.19 13.74 2.13
CA ARG A 172 5.30 15.07 1.53
C ARG A 172 5.03 15.06 0.04
N ASN A 173 5.50 14.03 -0.66
CA ASN A 173 5.54 14.00 -2.13
C ASN A 173 4.35 13.23 -2.75
N CYS A 174 3.67 12.37 -2.00
CA CYS A 174 2.56 11.55 -2.46
C CYS A 174 1.26 11.98 -1.75
N SER A 175 0.41 12.74 -2.46
CA SER A 175 -0.82 13.29 -1.87
C SER A 175 -1.80 12.21 -1.41
N CYS A 176 -1.89 11.07 -2.09
CA CYS A 176 -2.74 9.96 -1.64
C CYS A 176 -2.26 9.38 -0.30
N PHE A 177 -0.95 9.23 -0.13
CA PHE A 177 -0.36 8.73 1.12
C PHE A 177 -0.54 9.73 2.26
N LYS A 178 -0.42 11.03 1.98
CA LYS A 178 -0.72 12.08 2.96
C LYS A 178 -2.15 12.03 3.48
N LYS A 179 -3.13 11.90 2.58
CA LYS A 179 -4.55 11.75 2.96
C LYS A 179 -4.74 10.51 3.84
N PHE A 180 -4.17 9.39 3.42
CA PHE A 180 -4.19 8.14 4.18
C PHE A 180 -3.59 8.29 5.60
N ILE A 181 -2.42 8.93 5.74
CA ILE A 181 -1.78 9.13 7.05
C ILE A 181 -2.65 9.99 7.97
N ALA A 182 -3.32 11.02 7.45
CA ALA A 182 -4.25 11.83 8.24
C ALA A 182 -5.40 10.97 8.80
N GLU A 183 -6.09 10.21 7.95
CA GLU A 183 -7.16 9.30 8.36
C GLU A 183 -6.66 8.20 9.33
N PHE A 184 -5.46 7.66 9.08
CA PHE A 184 -4.86 6.66 9.95
C PHE A 184 -4.58 7.22 11.35
N ASN A 185 -4.06 8.45 11.45
CA ASN A 185 -3.83 9.11 12.73
C ASN A 185 -5.14 9.40 13.48
N GLU A 186 -6.20 9.79 12.76
CA GLU A 186 -7.53 9.96 13.34
C GLU A 186 -8.06 8.65 13.95
N LYS A 187 -7.88 7.51 13.27
CA LYS A 187 -8.24 6.18 13.78
C LYS A 187 -7.43 5.70 14.98
N LEU A 188 -6.23 6.27 15.20
CA LEU A 188 -5.37 5.89 16.32
C LEU A 188 -5.64 6.68 17.61
N ASN A 189 -6.46 7.73 17.55
CA ASN A 189 -6.82 8.58 18.67
C ASN A 189 -8.15 8.14 19.29
#